data_AF-R0IR22-F1
#
_entry.id   AF-R0IR22-F1
#
_cell.length_a   1.000
_cell.length_b   1.000
_cell.length_c   1.000
_cell.angle_alpha   90.00
_cell.angle_beta   90.00
_cell.angle_gamma   90.00
#
_symmetry.space_group_name_H-M   'P 1'
#
loop_
_entity.id
_entity.type
_entity.pdbx_description
1 polymer ?
#
loop_
_entity_poly.entity_id
_entity_poly.type
_entity_poly.pdbx_seq_one_letter_code
_entity_poly.pdbx_strand_id
1 'polypeptide(L)'
;MPAVYSSQQKAAIQQFMNFTQVDRNSAIRTLKSYGWDAQSAVNAYYGSGVDGSGSLATTAASKAALNTLFDKYREADAQDKDIIGAEGTMTYLEDIGVHAEGLDSLATLEIIQTPAMGEMHREGFVKGWFERNCDTLDKQRAYMQSLKQDLPNNKELFTRVYKYTFFVAKAPGQKAVPLDNAGVFWEVLFTSPLSPVKWTTDSTPWLSWWTEFTNSEWKKSVNKDMWNETLKFAQLTLEDEAMSFWSEESSWPSVIDEFVEWVKEKRGDTKEEAMDEEY
;
A
#
# COMPACT_ATOMS: atom_id res chain seq x y z
N MET A 1 10.70 -2.25 49.37
CA MET A 1 9.37 -2.02 49.98
C MET A 1 8.32 -2.11 48.89
N PRO A 2 7.16 -2.76 49.09
CA PRO A 2 6.08 -2.71 48.10
C PRO A 2 5.59 -1.27 47.96
N ALA A 3 5.36 -0.81 46.72
CA ALA A 3 4.85 0.53 46.46
C ALA A 3 3.46 0.71 47.11
N VAL A 4 3.31 1.75 47.94
CA VAL A 4 2.04 2.05 48.61
C VAL A 4 1.16 2.88 47.65
N TYR A 5 0.19 2.22 47.01
CA TYR A 5 -0.81 2.90 46.17
C TYR A 5 -1.90 3.56 47.02
N SER A 6 -2.39 4.73 46.59
CA SER A 6 -3.52 5.41 47.22
C SER A 6 -4.82 4.62 47.07
N SER A 7 -5.85 4.95 47.86
CA SER A 7 -7.18 4.32 47.76
C SER A 7 -7.79 4.48 46.36
N GLN A 8 -7.59 5.65 45.73
CA GLN A 8 -8.05 5.94 44.37
C GLN A 8 -7.32 5.08 43.32
N GLN A 9 -5.99 4.93 43.46
CA GLN A 9 -5.19 4.11 42.55
C GLN A 9 -5.55 2.62 42.67
N LYS A 10 -5.83 2.13 43.89
CA LYS A 10 -6.30 0.76 44.10
C LYS A 10 -7.65 0.51 43.43
N ALA A 11 -8.58 1.47 43.52
CA ALA A 11 -9.87 1.38 42.84
C ALA A 11 -9.71 1.37 41.31
N ALA A 12 -8.84 2.24 40.77
CA ALA A 12 -8.54 2.27 39.34
C ALA A 12 -7.93 0.96 38.83
N ILE A 13 -7.00 0.35 39.59
CA ILE A 13 -6.42 -0.97 39.28
C ILE A 13 -7.51 -2.03 39.24
N GLN A 14 -8.36 -2.09 40.27
CA GLN A 14 -9.44 -3.07 40.36
C GLN A 14 -10.43 -2.93 39.19
N GLN A 15 -10.83 -1.69 38.88
CA GLN A 15 -11.75 -1.39 37.79
C GLN A 15 -11.16 -1.79 36.44
N PHE A 16 -9.91 -1.39 36.16
CA PHE A 16 -9.24 -1.72 34.91
C PHE A 16 -9.06 -3.23 34.73
N MET A 17 -8.67 -3.95 35.78
CA MET A 17 -8.56 -5.42 35.77
C MET A 17 -9.91 -6.09 35.51
N ASN A 18 -10.99 -5.60 36.12
CA ASN A 18 -12.33 -6.16 35.91
C ASN A 18 -12.81 -6.03 34.46
N PHE A 19 -12.52 -4.90 33.81
CA PHE A 19 -12.92 -4.68 32.42
C PHE A 19 -12.03 -5.43 31.44
N THR A 20 -10.71 -5.35 31.60
CA THR A 20 -9.74 -5.84 30.59
C THR A 20 -9.23 -7.25 30.83
N GLN A 21 -9.50 -7.83 32.00
CA GLN A 21 -9.05 -9.17 32.43
C GLN A 21 -7.52 -9.34 32.45
N VAL A 22 -6.74 -8.25 32.45
CA VAL A 22 -5.27 -8.32 32.53
C VAL A 22 -4.78 -8.48 33.97
N ASP A 23 -3.54 -8.97 34.12
CA ASP A 23 -2.92 -9.11 35.43
C ASP A 23 -2.65 -7.75 36.11
N ARG A 24 -2.52 -7.78 37.43
CA ARG A 24 -2.36 -6.59 38.28
C ARG A 24 -1.16 -5.74 37.91
N ASN A 25 -0.04 -6.34 37.51
CA ASN A 25 1.18 -5.60 37.17
C ASN A 25 1.02 -4.88 35.83
N SER A 26 0.38 -5.54 34.86
CA SER A 26 0.01 -4.92 33.59
C SER A 26 -0.96 -3.76 33.81
N ALA A 27 -2.02 -3.95 34.61
CA ALA A 27 -2.98 -2.89 34.95
C ALA A 27 -2.30 -1.64 35.55
N ILE A 28 -1.36 -1.84 36.49
CA ILE A 28 -0.59 -0.74 37.10
C ILE A 28 0.26 -0.01 36.05
N ARG A 29 0.89 -0.73 35.12
CA ARG A 29 1.72 -0.13 34.07
C ARG A 29 0.87 0.72 33.13
N THR A 30 -0.28 0.22 32.68
CA THR A 30 -1.22 0.98 31.84
C THR A 30 -1.75 2.21 32.55
N LEU A 31 -2.24 2.06 33.78
CA LEU A 31 -2.82 3.18 34.51
C LEU A 31 -1.81 4.31 34.76
N LYS A 32 -0.53 3.99 34.95
CA LYS A 32 0.52 5.01 35.05
C LYS A 32 0.67 5.84 33.78
N SER A 33 0.56 5.26 32.59
CA SER A 33 0.67 6.00 31.32
C SER A 33 -0.55 6.87 31.01
N TYR A 34 -1.68 6.62 31.68
CA TYR A 34 -2.94 7.36 31.52
C TYR A 34 -3.34 8.14 32.78
N GLY A 35 -2.37 8.54 33.61
CA GLY A 35 -2.64 9.41 34.76
C GLY A 35 -3.57 8.82 35.83
N TRP A 36 -3.64 7.49 35.92
CA TRP A 36 -4.55 6.71 36.77
C TRP A 36 -6.04 6.85 36.45
N ASP A 37 -6.38 7.32 35.24
CA ASP A 37 -7.74 7.34 34.73
C ASP A 37 -8.13 5.99 34.12
N ALA A 38 -8.99 5.24 34.82
CA ALA A 38 -9.39 3.90 34.40
C ALA A 38 -10.20 3.91 33.09
N GLN A 39 -11.04 4.93 32.87
CA GLN A 39 -11.92 4.98 31.69
C GLN A 39 -11.12 5.23 30.41
N SER A 40 -10.20 6.18 30.46
CA SER A 40 -9.29 6.53 29.36
C SER A 40 -8.35 5.37 29.03
N ALA A 41 -7.85 4.68 30.07
CA ALA A 41 -7.03 3.48 29.89
C ALA A 41 -7.82 2.34 29.24
N VAL A 42 -9.07 2.09 29.66
CA VAL A 42 -9.93 1.05 29.08
C VAL A 42 -10.27 1.37 27.62
N ASN A 43 -10.64 2.61 27.32
CA ASN A 43 -10.94 3.03 25.95
C ASN A 43 -9.71 2.91 25.03
N ALA A 44 -8.52 3.25 25.53
CA ALA A 44 -7.29 3.06 24.77
C ALA A 44 -6.94 1.58 24.58
N TYR A 45 -7.18 0.74 25.59
CA TYR A 45 -6.96 -0.70 25.53
C TYR A 45 -7.84 -1.38 24.46
N TYR A 46 -9.13 -1.03 24.40
CA TYR A 46 -10.03 -1.59 23.38
C TYR A 46 -9.96 -0.87 22.03
N GLY A 47 -9.63 0.43 22.00
CA GLY A 47 -9.47 1.20 20.77
C GLY A 47 -8.23 0.83 19.95
N SER A 48 -7.29 0.07 20.54
CA SER A 48 -6.07 -0.41 19.86
C SER A 48 -6.20 -1.82 19.27
N GLY A 49 -7.40 -2.42 19.25
CA GLY A 49 -7.67 -3.68 18.55
C GLY A 49 -6.92 -4.90 19.10
N VAL A 50 -6.48 -4.85 20.36
CA VAL A 50 -5.74 -5.93 21.00
C VAL A 50 -6.74 -6.86 21.69
N ASP A 51 -7.03 -8.01 21.07
CA ASP A 51 -7.72 -9.11 21.72
C ASP A 51 -6.98 -9.51 23.02
N GLY A 52 -7.76 -9.68 24.08
CA GLY A 52 -7.30 -9.82 25.45
C GLY A 52 -6.31 -10.97 25.65
N SER A 53 -5.18 -10.63 26.29
CA SER A 53 -4.32 -11.45 27.19
C SER A 53 -2.81 -11.17 27.05
N GLY A 54 -2.37 -10.28 26.14
CA GLY A 54 -0.96 -10.01 25.85
C GLY A 54 -0.47 -8.56 26.03
N SER A 55 -0.36 -8.10 27.30
CA SER A 55 0.70 -7.23 27.84
C SER A 55 1.23 -6.04 27.00
N LEU A 56 1.05 -4.80 27.50
CA LEU A 56 1.81 -3.61 27.04
C LEU A 56 3.33 -3.81 27.00
N ALA A 57 3.88 -4.75 27.80
CA ALA A 57 5.30 -5.09 27.76
C ALA A 57 5.66 -5.83 26.46
N THR A 58 4.77 -6.71 25.98
CA THR A 58 4.91 -7.40 24.70
C THR A 58 4.84 -6.39 23.55
N THR A 59 3.91 -5.44 23.64
CA THR A 59 3.79 -4.34 22.67
C THR A 59 5.06 -3.48 22.59
N ALA A 60 5.64 -3.11 23.74
CA ALA A 60 6.88 -2.36 23.80
C ALA A 60 8.08 -3.19 23.31
N ALA A 61 8.13 -4.49 23.64
CA ALA A 61 9.18 -5.40 23.18
C ALA A 61 9.15 -5.57 21.66
N SER A 62 7.97 -5.76 21.05
CA SER A 62 7.83 -5.86 19.59
C SER A 62 8.26 -4.57 18.88
N LYS A 63 7.87 -3.39 19.39
CA LYS A 63 8.36 -2.12 18.85
C LYS A 63 9.87 -1.96 19.00
N ALA A 64 10.45 -2.38 20.14
CA ALA A 64 11.89 -2.35 20.34
C ALA A 64 12.62 -3.28 19.36
N ALA A 65 12.12 -4.50 19.15
CA ALA A 65 12.65 -5.46 18.19
C ALA A 65 12.63 -4.91 16.75
N LEU A 66 11.53 -4.27 16.34
CA LEU A 66 11.42 -3.62 15.03
C LEU A 66 12.40 -2.46 14.86
N ASN A 67 12.63 -1.67 15.90
CA ASN A 67 13.65 -0.61 15.86
C ASN A 67 15.05 -1.19 15.69
N THR A 68 15.40 -2.22 16.46
CA THR A 68 16.68 -2.92 16.32
C THR A 68 16.84 -3.54 14.92
N LEU A 69 15.76 -4.10 14.36
CA LEU A 69 15.78 -4.64 13.02
C LEU A 69 16.00 -3.56 11.96
N PHE A 70 15.32 -2.41 12.08
CA PHE A 70 15.55 -1.27 11.20
C PHE A 70 17.02 -0.81 11.23
N ASP A 71 17.61 -0.71 12.43
CA ASP A 71 19.01 -0.31 12.60
C ASP A 71 20.02 -1.24 11.91
N LYS A 72 19.67 -2.51 11.64
CA LYS A 72 20.53 -3.47 10.91
C LYS A 72 20.85 -3.01 9.48
N TYR A 73 19.92 -2.29 8.85
CA TYR A 73 20.01 -1.90 7.44
C TYR A 73 20.46 -0.45 7.25
N ARG A 74 20.84 0.25 8.33
CA ARG A 74 21.34 1.61 8.22
C ARG A 74 22.71 1.65 7.57
N GLU A 75 22.86 2.56 6.63
CA GLU A 75 24.11 2.85 5.95
C GLU A 75 25.05 3.61 6.89
N ALA A 76 26.37 3.39 6.75
CA ALA A 76 27.37 3.93 7.68
C ALA A 76 27.49 5.47 7.62
N ASP A 77 27.15 6.06 6.48
CA ASP A 77 27.19 7.49 6.18
C ASP A 77 25.79 8.15 6.19
N ALA A 78 24.76 7.44 6.67
CA ALA A 78 23.41 7.95 6.77
C ALA A 78 23.35 9.25 7.60
N GLN A 79 22.93 10.36 6.98
CA GLN A 79 22.78 11.66 7.64
C GLN A 79 21.61 11.69 8.63
N ASP A 80 20.54 10.95 8.31
CA ASP A 80 19.39 10.76 9.18
C ASP A 80 19.33 9.30 9.64
N LYS A 81 19.29 9.10 10.96
CA LYS A 81 19.20 7.77 11.58
C LYS A 81 17.83 7.10 11.41
N ASP A 82 16.83 7.87 11.01
CA ASP A 82 15.45 7.41 10.84
C ASP A 82 15.11 7.14 9.36
N ILE A 83 16.10 7.24 8.47
CA ILE A 83 16.01 6.94 7.05
C ILE A 83 17.07 5.89 6.69
N ILE A 84 16.67 4.88 5.92
CA ILE A 84 17.55 3.94 5.25
C ILE A 84 17.48 4.23 3.76
N GLY A 85 18.64 4.40 3.11
CA GLY A 85 18.74 4.63 1.68
C GLY A 85 18.55 3.37 0.83
N ALA A 86 18.95 3.48 -0.44
CA ALA A 86 18.68 2.45 -1.43
C ALA A 86 19.41 1.14 -1.15
N GLU A 87 20.66 1.17 -0.68
CA GLU A 87 21.45 -0.05 -0.45
C GLU A 87 20.87 -0.86 0.71
N GLY A 88 20.57 -0.17 1.82
CA GLY A 88 19.92 -0.81 2.96
C GLY A 88 18.51 -1.32 2.64
N THR A 89 17.76 -0.58 1.81
CA THR A 89 16.42 -1.01 1.36
C THR A 89 16.50 -2.26 0.49
N MET A 90 17.42 -2.32 -0.47
CA MET A 90 17.61 -3.51 -1.32
C MET A 90 17.99 -4.74 -0.47
N THR A 91 18.96 -4.59 0.44
CA THR A 91 19.37 -5.66 1.35
C THR A 91 18.20 -6.16 2.20
N TYR A 92 17.35 -5.24 2.68
CA TYR A 92 16.16 -5.61 3.43
C TYR A 92 15.16 -6.41 2.60
N LEU A 93 14.85 -5.96 1.38
CA LEU A 93 13.93 -6.66 0.49
C LEU A 93 14.42 -8.09 0.20
N GLU A 94 15.72 -8.27 -0.02
CA GLU A 94 16.33 -9.59 -0.19
C GLU A 94 16.17 -10.48 1.05
N ASP A 95 16.43 -9.95 2.25
CA ASP A 95 16.34 -10.69 3.51
C ASP A 95 14.91 -11.23 3.79
N ILE A 96 13.87 -10.51 3.34
CA ILE A 96 12.46 -10.95 3.42
C ILE A 96 11.99 -11.73 2.18
N GLY A 97 12.89 -12.00 1.22
CA GLY A 97 12.61 -12.77 0.02
C GLY A 97 11.72 -12.04 -0.99
N VAL A 98 11.87 -10.73 -1.12
CA VAL A 98 11.13 -9.86 -2.03
C VAL A 98 12.02 -9.43 -3.21
N HIS A 99 11.47 -9.45 -4.42
CA HIS A 99 12.18 -8.99 -5.62
C HIS A 99 12.10 -7.47 -5.73
N ALA A 100 13.24 -6.77 -5.77
CA ALA A 100 13.29 -5.30 -5.70
C ALA A 100 12.46 -4.60 -6.79
N GLU A 101 12.39 -5.18 -8.00
CA GLU A 101 11.62 -4.64 -9.14
C GLU A 101 10.25 -5.31 -9.31
N GLY A 102 9.86 -6.19 -8.38
CA GLY A 102 8.61 -6.96 -8.46
C GLY A 102 7.42 -6.24 -7.83
N LEU A 103 6.21 -6.74 -8.11
CA LEU A 103 4.98 -6.23 -7.47
C LEU A 103 4.99 -6.42 -5.94
N ASP A 104 5.72 -7.43 -5.45
CA ASP A 104 5.94 -7.70 -4.03
C ASP A 104 6.81 -6.64 -3.34
N SER A 105 7.72 -5.95 -4.06
CA SER A 105 8.40 -4.78 -3.48
C SER A 105 7.42 -3.63 -3.32
N LEU A 106 6.59 -3.34 -4.32
CA LEU A 106 5.54 -2.32 -4.22
C LEU A 106 4.56 -2.61 -3.06
N ALA A 107 4.19 -3.88 -2.88
CA ALA A 107 3.38 -4.29 -1.74
C ALA A 107 4.11 -4.08 -0.40
N THR A 108 5.41 -4.35 -0.34
CA THR A 108 6.23 -4.06 0.85
C THR A 108 6.28 -2.57 1.16
N LEU A 109 6.47 -1.74 0.13
CA LEU A 109 6.49 -0.28 0.24
C LEU A 109 5.14 0.27 0.74
N GLU A 110 4.02 -0.32 0.32
CA GLU A 110 2.70 -0.03 0.87
C GLU A 110 2.58 -0.43 2.34
N ILE A 111 3.10 -1.59 2.76
CA ILE A 111 3.06 -2.03 4.16
C ILE A 111 3.79 -1.04 5.06
N ILE A 112 5.01 -0.64 4.68
CA ILE A 112 5.88 0.24 5.46
C ILE A 112 5.65 1.72 5.17
N GLN A 113 4.70 2.06 4.30
CA GLN A 113 4.30 3.42 3.98
C GLN A 113 5.49 4.36 3.66
N THR A 114 6.38 3.97 2.75
CA THR A 114 7.52 4.82 2.36
C THR A 114 7.12 6.07 1.56
N PRO A 115 7.62 7.28 1.90
CA PRO A 115 7.25 8.50 1.19
C PRO A 115 7.87 8.64 -0.21
N ALA A 116 8.94 7.87 -0.51
CA ALA A 116 9.61 7.88 -1.81
C ALA A 116 10.19 6.51 -2.15
N MET A 117 10.40 6.25 -3.43
CA MET A 117 11.02 5.01 -3.90
C MET A 117 12.48 4.91 -3.41
N GLY A 118 12.90 3.70 -3.03
CA GLY A 118 14.30 3.41 -2.71
C GLY A 118 14.74 3.87 -1.32
N GLU A 119 13.81 4.26 -0.44
CA GLU A 119 14.12 4.55 0.96
C GLU A 119 13.10 3.90 1.89
N MET A 120 13.50 3.68 3.15
CA MET A 120 12.61 3.25 4.22
C MET A 120 12.71 4.21 5.40
N HIS A 121 11.55 4.58 5.95
CA HIS A 121 11.45 5.45 7.11
C HIS A 121 11.09 4.63 8.35
N ARG A 122 11.75 4.94 9.47
CA ARG A 122 11.60 4.17 10.73
C ARG A 122 10.16 4.10 11.20
N GLU A 123 9.45 5.23 11.16
CA GLU A 123 8.05 5.31 11.60
C GLU A 123 7.18 4.33 10.81
N GLY A 124 7.26 4.38 9.49
CA GLY A 124 6.50 3.53 8.58
C GLY A 124 6.86 2.05 8.71
N PHE A 125 8.16 1.73 8.77
CA PHE A 125 8.65 0.37 8.99
C PHE A 125 8.14 -0.24 10.30
N VAL A 126 8.31 0.48 11.42
CA VAL A 126 7.89 -0.01 12.74
C VAL A 126 6.38 -0.13 12.79
N LYS A 127 5.63 0.87 12.32
CA LYS A 127 4.16 0.83 12.32
C LYS A 127 3.62 -0.31 11.46
N GLY A 128 4.06 -0.41 10.21
CA GLY A 128 3.54 -1.35 9.22
C GLY A 128 3.68 -2.80 9.64
N TRP A 129 4.85 -3.17 10.18
CA TRP A 129 5.11 -4.51 10.67
C TRP A 129 4.52 -4.81 12.05
N PHE A 130 4.44 -3.80 12.90
CA PHE A 130 3.78 -3.92 14.20
C PHE A 130 2.27 -4.24 14.02
N GLU A 131 1.58 -3.53 13.13
CA GLU A 131 0.14 -3.76 12.84
C GLU A 131 -0.13 -5.16 12.25
N ARG A 132 0.91 -5.81 11.70
CA ARG A 132 0.86 -7.18 11.14
C ARG A 132 1.41 -8.23 12.09
N ASN A 133 1.76 -7.86 13.33
CA ASN A 133 2.39 -8.75 14.32
C ASN A 133 3.68 -9.41 13.84
N CYS A 134 4.44 -8.73 12.96
CA CYS A 134 5.63 -9.24 12.29
C CYS A 134 6.91 -8.55 12.77
N ASP A 135 7.27 -8.76 14.04
CA ASP A 135 8.40 -8.12 14.71
C ASP A 135 9.78 -8.79 14.49
N THR A 136 9.85 -9.82 13.64
CA THR A 136 11.10 -10.50 13.27
C THR A 136 11.17 -10.72 11.75
N LEU A 137 12.37 -10.86 11.19
CA LEU A 137 12.55 -11.14 9.75
C LEU A 137 11.83 -12.42 9.31
N ASP A 138 11.84 -13.47 10.13
CA ASP A 138 11.16 -14.73 9.77
C ASP A 138 9.64 -14.54 9.66
N LYS A 139 9.04 -13.75 10.55
CA LYS A 139 7.62 -13.40 10.48
C LYS A 139 7.32 -12.53 9.26
N GLN A 140 8.17 -11.54 8.96
CA GLN A 140 8.03 -10.69 7.78
C GLN A 140 8.13 -11.50 6.48
N ARG A 141 9.10 -12.43 6.39
CA ARG A 141 9.26 -13.35 5.25
C ARG A 141 8.04 -14.25 5.09
N ALA A 142 7.56 -14.86 6.17
CA ALA A 142 6.35 -15.70 6.13
C ALA A 142 5.11 -14.90 5.72
N TYR A 143 4.98 -13.67 6.20
CA TYR A 143 3.91 -12.75 5.80
C TYR A 143 3.99 -12.45 4.30
N MET A 144 5.17 -12.08 3.78
CA MET A 144 5.35 -11.80 2.36
C MET A 144 5.10 -13.02 1.48
N GLN A 145 5.48 -14.22 1.92
CA GLN A 145 5.15 -15.47 1.21
C GLN A 145 3.64 -15.68 1.10
N SER A 146 2.90 -15.45 2.20
CA SER A 146 1.44 -15.56 2.22
C SER A 146 0.81 -14.48 1.33
N LEU A 147 1.30 -13.25 1.41
CA LEU A 147 0.85 -12.14 0.58
C LEU A 147 1.01 -12.44 -0.92
N LYS A 148 2.13 -13.04 -1.34
CA LYS A 148 2.34 -13.44 -2.74
C LYS A 148 1.35 -14.51 -3.22
N GLN A 149 0.87 -15.37 -2.33
CA GLN A 149 -0.14 -16.37 -2.66
C GLN A 149 -1.54 -15.74 -2.76
N ASP A 150 -1.82 -14.73 -1.93
CA ASP A 150 -3.11 -14.07 -1.85
C ASP A 150 -3.30 -13.00 -2.95
N LEU A 151 -2.25 -12.25 -3.29
CA LEU A 151 -2.32 -11.09 -4.19
C LEU A 151 -2.95 -11.39 -5.56
N PRO A 152 -2.65 -12.53 -6.24
CA PRO A 152 -3.28 -12.89 -7.51
C PRO A 152 -4.81 -13.01 -7.46
N ASN A 153 -5.40 -13.17 -6.27
CA ASN A 153 -6.84 -13.36 -6.08
C ASN A 153 -7.47 -12.23 -5.25
N ASN A 154 -6.72 -11.20 -4.88
CA ASN A 154 -7.16 -10.16 -3.94
C ASN A 154 -7.15 -8.77 -4.61
N LYS A 155 -8.25 -8.45 -5.31
CA LYS A 155 -8.39 -7.17 -6.03
C LYS A 155 -8.35 -5.96 -5.08
N GLU A 156 -8.84 -6.09 -3.85
CA GLU A 156 -8.84 -5.01 -2.86
C GLU A 156 -7.41 -4.69 -2.39
N LEU A 157 -6.61 -5.71 -2.09
CA LEU A 157 -5.20 -5.54 -1.75
C LEU A 157 -4.43 -4.95 -2.93
N PHE A 158 -4.60 -5.49 -4.13
CA PHE A 158 -3.97 -4.94 -5.33
C PHE A 158 -4.34 -3.47 -5.56
N THR A 159 -5.60 -3.09 -5.36
CA THR A 159 -6.05 -1.70 -5.49
C THR A 159 -5.35 -0.78 -4.50
N ARG A 160 -5.09 -1.23 -3.26
CA ARG A 160 -4.30 -0.46 -2.29
C ARG A 160 -2.85 -0.30 -2.77
N VAL A 161 -2.21 -1.39 -3.19
CA VAL A 161 -0.83 -1.37 -3.71
C VAL A 161 -0.73 -0.44 -4.92
N TYR A 162 -1.60 -0.60 -5.92
CA TYR A 162 -1.66 0.23 -7.13
C TYR A 162 -1.79 1.72 -6.79
N LYS A 163 -2.73 2.08 -5.92
CA LYS A 163 -2.93 3.47 -5.50
C LYS A 163 -1.73 4.01 -4.72
N TYR A 164 -1.08 3.15 -3.94
CA TYR A 164 0.13 3.52 -3.20
C TYR A 164 1.33 3.76 -4.13
N THR A 165 1.46 2.97 -5.19
CA THR A 165 2.54 3.09 -6.18
C THR A 165 2.64 4.50 -6.76
N PHE A 166 1.53 5.21 -6.95
CA PHE A 166 1.55 6.62 -7.38
C PHE A 166 2.40 7.52 -6.45
N PHE A 167 2.32 7.32 -5.14
CA PHE A 167 3.03 8.14 -4.17
C PHE A 167 4.54 7.94 -4.20
N VAL A 168 4.99 6.70 -4.46
CA VAL A 168 6.41 6.37 -4.58
C VAL A 168 6.98 6.64 -5.98
N ALA A 169 6.13 6.62 -7.02
CA ALA A 169 6.51 6.86 -8.41
C ALA A 169 6.82 8.33 -8.72
N LYS A 170 6.20 9.26 -7.97
CA LYS A 170 6.43 10.69 -8.13
C LYS A 170 7.63 11.15 -7.30
N ALA A 171 8.37 12.13 -7.81
CA ALA A 171 9.43 12.77 -7.04
C ALA A 171 8.85 13.53 -5.82
N PRO A 172 9.63 13.69 -4.72
CA PRO A 172 9.23 14.50 -3.58
C PRO A 172 8.76 15.91 -4.00
N GLY A 173 7.65 16.37 -3.41
CA GLY A 173 7.05 17.68 -3.72
C GLY A 173 6.25 17.76 -5.03
N GLN A 174 6.35 16.77 -5.93
CA GLN A 174 5.59 16.75 -7.17
C GLN A 174 4.16 16.24 -6.96
N LYS A 175 3.25 16.71 -7.82
CA LYS A 175 1.82 16.31 -7.86
C LYS A 175 1.49 15.31 -8.97
N ALA A 176 2.45 15.01 -9.83
CA ALA A 176 2.30 14.12 -10.98
C ALA A 176 3.55 13.25 -11.16
N VAL A 177 3.37 12.10 -11.80
CA VAL A 177 4.40 11.14 -12.18
C VAL A 177 4.80 11.42 -13.64
N PRO A 178 6.09 11.53 -13.98
CA PRO A 178 6.53 11.56 -15.38
C PRO A 178 6.02 10.33 -16.14
N LEU A 179 5.63 10.48 -17.41
CA LEU A 179 5.05 9.39 -18.20
C LEU A 179 5.95 8.16 -18.26
N ASP A 180 7.25 8.34 -18.50
CA ASP A 180 8.22 7.24 -18.57
C ASP A 180 8.22 6.40 -17.29
N ASN A 181 8.18 7.05 -16.12
CA ASN A 181 8.08 6.37 -14.84
C ASN A 181 6.73 5.65 -14.69
N ALA A 182 5.63 6.30 -15.07
CA ALA A 182 4.30 5.71 -14.99
C ALA A 182 4.20 4.44 -15.84
N GLY A 183 4.77 4.45 -17.04
CA GLY A 183 4.85 3.28 -17.93
C GLY A 183 5.56 2.10 -17.28
N VAL A 184 6.74 2.32 -16.69
CA VAL A 184 7.50 1.27 -15.99
C VAL A 184 6.69 0.65 -14.84
N PHE A 185 5.99 1.47 -14.05
CA PHE A 185 5.15 0.95 -12.97
C PHE A 185 3.91 0.21 -13.47
N TRP A 186 3.25 0.71 -14.51
CA TRP A 186 2.11 0.01 -15.10
C TRP A 186 2.52 -1.35 -15.66
N GLU A 187 3.69 -1.46 -16.28
CA GLU A 187 4.25 -2.73 -16.72
C GLU A 187 4.34 -3.71 -15.55
N VAL A 188 5.02 -3.33 -14.45
CA VAL A 188 5.12 -4.18 -13.25
C VAL A 188 3.74 -4.51 -12.67
N LEU A 189 2.83 -3.54 -12.57
CA LEU A 189 1.52 -3.69 -11.95
C LEU A 189 0.59 -4.62 -12.74
N PHE A 190 0.63 -4.59 -14.07
CA PHE A 190 -0.32 -5.31 -14.92
C PHE A 190 0.24 -6.59 -15.52
N THR A 191 1.57 -6.75 -15.63
CA THR A 191 2.17 -7.98 -16.21
C THR A 191 2.73 -8.95 -15.16
N SER A 192 3.05 -8.48 -13.94
CA SER A 192 3.58 -9.33 -12.86
C SER A 192 2.67 -10.54 -12.58
N PRO A 193 3.21 -11.78 -12.45
CA PRO A 193 2.44 -12.98 -12.09
C PRO A 193 1.59 -12.85 -10.81
N LEU A 194 1.97 -11.92 -9.93
CA LEU A 194 1.27 -11.64 -8.69
C LEU A 194 0.03 -10.75 -8.86
N SER A 195 -0.16 -10.16 -10.05
CA SER A 195 -1.24 -9.22 -10.32
C SER A 195 -2.56 -9.93 -10.60
N PRO A 196 -3.66 -9.58 -9.91
CA PRO A 196 -5.01 -10.02 -10.23
C PRO A 196 -5.61 -9.28 -11.44
N VAL A 197 -4.97 -8.20 -11.92
CA VAL A 197 -5.42 -7.40 -13.06
C VAL A 197 -4.40 -7.52 -14.17
N LYS A 198 -4.59 -8.51 -15.02
CA LYS A 198 -3.80 -8.67 -16.25
C LYS A 198 -4.47 -7.84 -17.32
N TRP A 199 -3.96 -6.64 -17.60
CA TRP A 199 -4.62 -5.71 -18.52
C TRP A 199 -4.34 -6.07 -19.99
N THR A 200 -4.87 -7.23 -20.39
CA THR A 200 -4.83 -7.80 -21.73
C THR A 200 -5.91 -8.86 -21.83
N THR A 201 -6.45 -9.07 -23.03
CA THR A 201 -7.36 -10.16 -23.36
C THR A 201 -6.89 -10.88 -24.63
N ASP A 202 -7.60 -11.92 -25.07
CA ASP A 202 -7.27 -12.65 -26.29
C ASP A 202 -7.40 -11.77 -27.55
N SER A 203 -8.30 -10.79 -27.53
CA SER A 203 -8.56 -9.90 -28.66
C SER A 203 -7.73 -8.62 -28.60
N THR A 204 -7.41 -8.15 -27.38
CA THR A 204 -6.94 -6.78 -27.17
C THR A 204 -5.77 -6.72 -26.19
N PRO A 205 -4.57 -6.31 -26.66
CA PRO A 205 -3.40 -6.13 -25.79
C PRO A 205 -3.47 -4.75 -25.11
N TRP A 206 -4.43 -4.56 -24.21
CA TRP A 206 -4.80 -3.25 -23.65
C TRP A 206 -3.63 -2.45 -23.09
N LEU A 207 -2.76 -3.07 -22.27
CA LEU A 207 -1.59 -2.38 -21.72
C LEU A 207 -0.61 -1.92 -22.80
N SER A 208 -0.35 -2.76 -23.81
CA SER A 208 0.53 -2.40 -24.92
C SER A 208 -0.05 -1.24 -25.72
N TRP A 209 -1.37 -1.26 -25.96
CA TRP A 209 -2.09 -0.19 -26.62
C TRP A 209 -2.11 1.11 -25.82
N TRP A 210 -2.35 1.03 -24.51
CA TRP A 210 -2.26 2.18 -23.61
C TRP A 210 -0.86 2.79 -23.61
N THR A 211 0.17 1.94 -23.58
CA THR A 211 1.57 2.37 -23.63
C THR A 211 1.88 3.07 -24.95
N GLU A 212 1.44 2.50 -26.08
CA GLU A 212 1.61 3.12 -27.40
C GLU A 212 0.92 4.48 -27.48
N PHE A 213 -0.38 4.54 -27.18
CA PHE A 213 -1.19 5.75 -27.22
C PHE A 213 -0.60 6.87 -26.35
N THR A 214 -0.27 6.57 -25.08
CA THR A 214 0.23 7.59 -24.16
C THR A 214 1.58 8.14 -24.62
N ASN A 215 2.42 7.32 -25.26
CA ASN A 215 3.73 7.72 -25.79
C ASN A 215 3.67 8.36 -27.19
N SER A 216 2.60 8.18 -27.97
CA SER A 216 2.48 8.77 -29.32
C SER A 216 1.65 10.05 -29.32
N GLU A 217 0.45 10.03 -28.71
CA GLU A 217 -0.55 11.10 -28.80
C GLU A 217 -0.57 12.00 -27.57
N TRP A 218 -0.49 11.42 -26.37
CA TRP A 218 -0.76 12.18 -25.14
C TRP A 218 0.47 12.90 -24.56
N LYS A 219 1.56 12.17 -24.30
CA LYS A 219 2.90 12.69 -23.88
C LYS A 219 2.92 13.69 -22.71
N LYS A 220 1.99 13.58 -21.74
CA LYS A 220 1.92 14.46 -20.55
C LYS A 220 2.28 13.71 -19.26
N SER A 221 2.34 14.40 -18.13
CA SER A 221 2.57 13.77 -16.82
C SER A 221 1.26 13.24 -16.22
N VAL A 222 1.36 12.13 -15.49
CA VAL A 222 0.21 11.41 -14.92
C VAL A 222 -0.11 11.96 -13.54
N ASN A 223 -1.28 12.58 -13.38
CA ASN A 223 -1.75 13.03 -12.08
C ASN A 223 -2.45 11.88 -11.32
N LYS A 224 -2.80 12.11 -10.04
CA LYS A 224 -3.40 11.09 -9.17
C LYS A 224 -4.76 10.59 -9.67
N ASP A 225 -5.55 11.47 -10.25
CA ASP A 225 -6.90 11.16 -10.72
C ASP A 225 -6.84 10.23 -11.93
N MET A 226 -6.07 10.63 -12.95
CA MET A 226 -5.76 9.80 -14.12
C MET A 226 -5.22 8.43 -13.70
N TRP A 227 -4.23 8.39 -12.81
CA TRP A 227 -3.68 7.12 -12.32
C TRP A 227 -4.77 6.19 -11.77
N ASN A 228 -5.65 6.71 -10.92
CA ASN A 228 -6.72 5.90 -10.32
C ASN A 228 -7.77 5.46 -11.34
N GLU A 229 -8.17 6.35 -12.24
CA GLU A 229 -9.16 6.02 -13.28
C GLU A 229 -8.59 5.04 -14.32
N THR A 230 -7.27 5.04 -14.58
CA THR A 230 -6.63 4.01 -15.42
C THR A 230 -6.83 2.60 -14.83
N LEU A 231 -6.70 2.40 -13.51
CA LEU A 231 -6.99 1.08 -12.91
C LEU A 231 -8.45 0.68 -13.08
N LYS A 232 -9.37 1.62 -12.81
CA LYS A 232 -10.80 1.35 -12.92
C LYS A 232 -11.19 1.02 -14.36
N PHE A 233 -10.68 1.79 -15.31
CA PHE A 233 -10.86 1.52 -16.74
C PHE A 233 -10.27 0.16 -17.13
N ALA A 234 -9.08 -0.19 -16.62
CA ALA A 234 -8.47 -1.50 -16.85
C ALA A 234 -9.34 -2.65 -16.31
N GLN A 235 -9.94 -2.50 -15.13
CA GLN A 235 -10.83 -3.50 -14.57
C GLN A 235 -12.12 -3.65 -15.39
N LEU A 236 -12.74 -2.53 -15.80
CA LEU A 236 -13.97 -2.56 -16.58
C LEU A 236 -13.77 -3.11 -17.99
N THR A 237 -12.65 -2.79 -18.65
CA THR A 237 -12.33 -3.33 -19.99
C THR A 237 -12.07 -4.84 -20.00
N LEU A 238 -11.64 -5.42 -18.87
CA LEU A 238 -11.51 -6.87 -18.73
C LEU A 238 -12.86 -7.57 -18.49
N GLU A 239 -13.87 -6.84 -18.02
CA GLU A 239 -15.23 -7.35 -17.83
C GLU A 239 -16.10 -7.12 -19.07
N ASP A 240 -15.85 -6.03 -19.81
CA ASP A 240 -16.56 -5.63 -21.03
C ASP A 240 -15.60 -4.99 -22.05
N GLU A 241 -15.15 -5.79 -23.02
CA GLU A 241 -14.22 -5.34 -24.06
C GLU A 241 -14.83 -4.35 -25.06
N ALA A 242 -16.16 -4.30 -25.15
CA ALA A 242 -16.87 -3.37 -26.02
C ALA A 242 -16.94 -1.97 -25.41
N MET A 243 -16.48 -1.80 -24.16
CA MET A 243 -16.47 -0.53 -23.44
C MET A 243 -17.88 0.08 -23.31
N SER A 244 -18.91 -0.74 -23.14
CA SER A 244 -20.32 -0.29 -23.03
C SER A 244 -20.57 0.56 -21.78
N PHE A 245 -19.69 0.47 -20.79
CA PHE A 245 -19.69 1.30 -19.59
C PHE A 245 -19.20 2.74 -19.84
N TRP A 246 -18.64 3.03 -21.02
CA TRP A 246 -18.11 4.35 -21.38
C TRP A 246 -19.07 5.11 -22.30
N SER A 247 -19.15 6.42 -22.09
CA SER A 247 -19.75 7.39 -23.02
C SER A 247 -18.98 8.71 -22.92
N GLU A 248 -19.05 9.55 -23.96
CA GLU A 248 -18.45 10.90 -23.97
C GLU A 248 -19.03 11.82 -22.87
N GLU A 249 -20.24 11.52 -22.38
CA GLU A 249 -20.88 12.26 -21.29
C GLU A 249 -20.45 11.77 -19.89
N SER A 250 -19.72 10.65 -19.83
CA SER A 250 -19.21 10.11 -18.57
C SER A 250 -18.05 10.96 -18.04
N SER A 251 -17.90 11.04 -16.72
CA SER A 251 -16.88 11.87 -16.08
C SER A 251 -15.48 11.22 -16.04
N TRP A 252 -15.03 10.65 -17.16
CA TRP A 252 -13.67 10.12 -17.28
C TRP A 252 -12.66 11.26 -17.48
N PRO A 253 -11.38 11.08 -17.13
CA PRO A 253 -10.32 11.99 -17.55
C PRO A 253 -10.20 11.98 -19.07
N SER A 254 -9.95 13.14 -19.70
CA SER A 254 -9.93 13.26 -21.17
C SER A 254 -8.99 12.27 -21.88
N VAL A 255 -7.89 11.88 -21.23
CA VAL A 255 -6.94 10.88 -21.75
C VAL A 255 -7.56 9.49 -21.92
N ILE A 256 -8.57 9.14 -21.11
CA ILE A 256 -9.34 7.90 -21.27
C ILE A 256 -10.28 8.03 -22.45
N ASP A 257 -10.94 9.18 -22.63
CA ASP A 257 -11.82 9.43 -23.79
C ASP A 257 -11.02 9.38 -25.10
N GLU A 258 -9.90 10.09 -25.15
CA GLU A 258 -8.94 10.07 -26.27
C GLU A 258 -8.43 8.64 -26.54
N PHE A 259 -8.20 7.83 -25.50
CA PHE A 259 -7.77 6.44 -25.66
C PHE A 259 -8.89 5.54 -26.22
N VAL A 260 -10.14 5.73 -25.79
CA VAL A 260 -11.28 4.96 -26.31
C VAL A 260 -11.47 5.23 -27.82
N GLU A 261 -11.37 6.49 -28.24
CA GLU A 261 -11.40 6.87 -29.66
C GLU A 261 -10.26 6.20 -30.44
N TRP A 262 -9.04 6.29 -29.92
CA TRP A 262 -7.85 5.66 -30.52
C TRP A 262 -8.02 4.14 -30.65
N VAL A 263 -8.60 3.48 -29.65
CA VAL A 263 -8.86 2.03 -29.67
C VAL A 263 -9.90 1.66 -30.74
N LYS A 264 -10.98 2.44 -30.86
CA LYS A 264 -12.00 2.23 -31.89
C LYS A 264 -11.42 2.37 -33.30
N GLU A 265 -10.61 3.40 -33.54
CA GLU A 265 -9.90 3.56 -34.81
C GLU A 265 -8.99 2.36 -35.09
N LYS A 266 -8.23 1.91 -34.09
CA LYS A 266 -7.30 0.79 -34.22
C LYS A 266 -7.99 -0.56 -34.48
N ARG A 267 -9.23 -0.72 -34.00
CA ARG A 267 -10.09 -1.88 -34.28
C ARG A 267 -10.79 -1.79 -35.65
N GLY A 268 -10.80 -0.62 -36.28
CA GLY A 268 -11.59 -0.36 -37.48
C GLY A 268 -13.08 -0.17 -37.19
N ASP A 269 -13.43 0.21 -35.95
CA ASP A 269 -14.81 0.47 -35.50
C ASP A 269 -15.29 1.88 -35.91
N THR A 270 -14.47 2.66 -36.61
CA THR A 270 -14.86 3.92 -37.21
C THR A 270 -15.94 3.65 -38.25
N LYS A 271 -17.13 4.25 -38.04
CA LYS A 271 -18.26 4.21 -38.97
C LYS A 271 -17.74 4.39 -40.39
N GLU A 272 -18.07 3.46 -41.28
CA GLU A 272 -18.14 3.74 -42.71
C GLU A 272 -18.85 5.09 -42.85
N GLU A 273 -18.11 6.13 -43.23
CA GLU A 273 -18.71 7.34 -43.74
C GLU A 273 -19.64 6.87 -44.86
N ALA A 274 -20.94 7.06 -44.66
CA ALA A 274 -21.93 6.84 -45.69
C ALA A 274 -21.42 7.56 -46.95
N MET A 275 -20.99 6.79 -47.94
CA MET A 275 -20.88 7.33 -49.28
C MET A 275 -22.28 7.80 -49.62
N ASP A 276 -22.45 9.12 -49.64
CA ASP A 276 -23.57 9.77 -50.27
C ASP A 276 -23.59 9.31 -51.74
N GLU A 277 -24.36 8.25 -52.01
CA GLU A 277 -24.95 8.02 -53.33
C GLU A 277 -25.99 9.13 -53.55
N GLU A 278 -25.53 10.33 -53.88
CA GLU A 278 -26.37 11.27 -54.64
C GLU A 278 -26.38 10.84 -56.11
N TYR A 279 -27.49 10.21 -56.48
CA TYR A 279 -27.96 9.97 -57.85
C TYR A 279 -28.28 11.27 -58.59
#